data_AF-A0A0L7KEQ3-F1
#
_entry.id   AF-A0A0L7KEQ3-F1
#
_cell.length_a   1.000
_cell.length_b   1.000
_cell.length_c   1.000
_cell.angle_alpha   90.00
_cell.angle_beta   90.00
_cell.angle_gamma   90.00
#
_symmetry.space_group_name_H-M   'P 1'
#
loop_
_entity.id
_entity.type
_entity.pdbx_description
1 polymer ?
#
loop_
_entity_poly.entity_id
_entity_poly.type
_entity_poly.pdbx_seq_one_letter_code
_entity_poly.pdbx_strand_id
1 'polypeptide(L)'
;MVLKKKNIERYTGVNVYDEVDEKDEKKNKPVEYPFAISNKIIFKKNNNNNNNNNNNNNNNNKTSSSNNQINTNYSNISSELYPEEGYKTPNKTKHFYADWERLLAYNHGLYTLKNANNNNTIINRDLHSLNTENDIRNKLNLYIDRINIDNPNDTCKYLGIEEYKCLLTHSFHMNTNVSNQKCVKWFNEYIQCKWDEQKLNFGYNYIENKRHKKSKAYIAAPDYQYA
;
A
#
# COMPACT_ATOMS: atom_id res chain seq x y z
N MET A 1 -13.02 -6.52 31.82
CA MET A 1 -12.41 -6.26 30.50
C MET A 1 -12.42 -7.57 29.72
N VAL A 2 -13.20 -7.68 28.63
CA VAL A 2 -13.31 -8.93 27.85
C VAL A 2 -12.29 -8.89 26.71
N LEU A 3 -11.31 -9.79 26.73
CA LEU A 3 -10.30 -9.90 25.68
C LEU A 3 -10.91 -10.59 24.46
N LYS A 4 -11.08 -9.86 23.35
CA LYS A 4 -11.59 -10.42 22.10
C LYS A 4 -10.45 -11.13 21.35
N LYS A 5 -10.45 -12.46 21.35
CA LYS A 5 -9.48 -13.27 20.58
C LYS A 5 -9.81 -13.19 19.07
N LYS A 6 -8.80 -12.96 18.23
CA LYS A 6 -8.97 -13.01 16.76
C LYS A 6 -9.01 -14.49 16.30
N ASN A 7 -9.63 -14.76 15.15
CA ASN A 7 -9.57 -16.08 14.52
C ASN A 7 -8.20 -16.33 13.90
N ILE A 8 -7.81 -17.60 13.74
CA ILE A 8 -6.50 -17.98 13.19
C ILE A 8 -6.24 -17.41 11.78
N GLU A 9 -7.28 -17.29 10.97
CA GLU A 9 -7.27 -16.69 9.63
C GLU A 9 -6.89 -15.19 9.62
N ARG A 10 -6.90 -14.53 10.79
CA ARG A 10 -6.46 -13.13 10.94
C ARG A 10 -5.04 -12.99 11.48
N TYR A 11 -4.45 -14.07 11.99
CA TYR A 11 -3.05 -14.06 12.44
C TYR A 11 -2.11 -14.49 11.31
N THR A 12 -2.56 -15.41 10.46
CA THR A 12 -1.74 -15.99 9.40
C THR A 12 -2.60 -16.50 8.25
N GLY A 13 -2.03 -16.56 7.05
CA GLY A 13 -2.69 -17.14 5.88
C GLY A 13 -1.94 -16.87 4.59
N VAL A 14 -2.38 -17.53 3.52
CA VAL A 14 -1.93 -17.22 2.15
C VAL A 14 -2.63 -15.94 1.69
N ASN A 15 -1.91 -15.12 0.91
CA ASN A 15 -2.48 -13.93 0.29
C ASN A 15 -3.49 -14.30 -0.80
N VAL A 16 -4.34 -13.37 -1.16
CA VAL A 16 -5.45 -13.54 -2.09
C VAL A 16 -5.36 -12.49 -3.18
N TYR A 17 -5.86 -12.80 -4.38
CA TYR A 17 -6.01 -11.78 -5.43
C TYR A 17 -7.05 -10.73 -4.99
N ASP A 18 -6.54 -9.54 -4.69
CA ASP A 18 -7.31 -8.33 -4.41
C ASP A 18 -7.61 -7.62 -5.74
N GLU A 19 -8.59 -8.08 -6.50
CA GLU A 19 -8.95 -7.48 -7.79
C GLU A 19 -10.13 -6.51 -7.68
N VAL A 20 -9.96 -5.38 -8.39
CA VAL A 20 -10.91 -4.26 -8.45
C VAL A 20 -12.13 -4.62 -9.28
N ASP A 21 -11.93 -5.37 -10.37
CA ASP A 21 -13.01 -5.79 -11.26
C ASP A 21 -13.76 -6.98 -10.66
N GLU A 22 -15.06 -6.81 -10.45
CA GLU A 22 -15.95 -7.85 -9.91
C GLU A 22 -16.07 -9.09 -10.81
N LYS A 23 -15.66 -8.96 -12.08
CA LYS A 23 -15.73 -10.02 -13.08
C LYS A 23 -14.48 -10.90 -13.14
N ASP A 24 -13.43 -10.59 -12.39
CA ASP A 24 -12.24 -11.42 -12.42
C ASP A 24 -12.49 -12.74 -11.70
N GLU A 25 -12.24 -13.84 -12.42
CA GLU A 25 -12.42 -15.19 -11.90
C GLU A 25 -11.41 -15.52 -10.79
N LYS A 26 -10.30 -14.77 -10.69
CA LYS A 26 -9.27 -14.99 -9.67
C LYS A 26 -9.53 -14.27 -8.36
N LYS A 27 -10.48 -13.33 -8.32
CA LYS A 27 -10.88 -12.61 -7.12
C LYS A 27 -11.20 -13.57 -5.97
N ASN A 28 -10.71 -13.25 -4.78
CA ASN A 28 -10.86 -14.06 -3.57
C ASN A 28 -10.22 -15.46 -3.62
N LYS A 29 -9.48 -15.83 -4.68
CA LYS A 29 -8.68 -17.05 -4.74
C LYS A 29 -7.27 -16.83 -4.18
N PRO A 30 -6.66 -17.85 -3.55
CA PRO A 30 -5.29 -17.74 -3.06
C PRO A 30 -4.34 -17.49 -4.22
N VAL A 31 -3.31 -16.69 -3.96
CA VAL A 31 -2.26 -16.43 -4.94
C VAL A 31 -1.58 -17.74 -5.31
N GLU A 32 -1.50 -18.00 -6.61
CA GLU A 32 -0.87 -19.20 -7.15
C GLU A 32 0.65 -19.02 -7.20
N TYR A 33 1.36 -20.09 -6.85
CA TYR A 33 2.81 -20.15 -6.95
C TYR A 33 3.25 -21.39 -7.71
N PRO A 34 4.45 -21.39 -8.32
CA PRO A 34 4.98 -22.55 -9.05
C PRO A 34 5.17 -23.81 -8.19
N PHE A 35 5.21 -23.68 -6.87
CA PHE A 35 5.40 -24.76 -5.91
C PHE A 35 4.18 -24.87 -4.98
N ALA A 36 3.95 -26.07 -4.44
CA ALA A 36 2.79 -26.36 -3.62
C ALA A 36 2.83 -25.62 -2.27
N ILE A 37 1.94 -24.64 -2.08
CA ILE A 37 1.71 -23.99 -0.78
C ILE A 37 0.44 -24.56 -0.13
N SER A 38 0.45 -24.68 1.19
CA SER A 38 -0.75 -25.06 1.96
C SER A 38 -1.81 -23.95 1.90
N ASN A 39 -2.81 -24.14 1.03
CA ASN A 39 -3.98 -23.25 0.90
C ASN A 39 -5.05 -23.48 1.99
N LYS A 40 -4.73 -24.27 3.04
CA LYS A 40 -5.68 -24.60 4.12
C LYS A 40 -6.10 -23.39 4.95
N ILE A 41 -5.27 -22.35 5.01
CA ILE A 41 -5.53 -21.14 5.79
C ILE A 41 -5.31 -19.94 4.86
N ILE A 42 -6.41 -19.27 4.52
CA ILE A 42 -6.43 -18.04 3.72
C ILE A 42 -6.60 -16.87 4.68
N PHE A 43 -5.84 -15.79 4.47
CA PHE A 43 -5.94 -14.61 5.31
C PHE A 43 -7.26 -13.87 5.03
N LYS A 44 -8.02 -13.55 6.07
CA LYS A 44 -9.28 -12.79 5.95
C LYS A 44 -9.16 -11.40 6.56
N LYS A 45 -9.25 -10.39 5.70
CA LYS A 45 -9.34 -8.98 6.10
C LYS A 45 -10.67 -8.69 6.81
N ASN A 46 -10.65 -7.74 7.74
CA ASN A 46 -11.86 -7.33 8.44
C ASN A 46 -12.71 -6.40 7.54
N ASN A 47 -13.78 -6.92 6.93
CA ASN A 47 -14.69 -6.12 6.11
C ASN A 47 -15.63 -5.29 7.00
N ASN A 48 -15.21 -4.07 7.37
CA ASN A 48 -16.09 -3.08 7.98
C ASN A 48 -16.74 -2.12 6.95
N ASN A 49 -16.38 -2.19 5.66
CA ASN A 49 -16.92 -1.31 4.61
C ASN A 49 -17.56 -2.06 3.43
N ASN A 50 -18.56 -2.92 3.70
CA ASN A 50 -19.57 -3.29 2.69
C ASN A 50 -20.86 -2.54 2.99
N ASN A 51 -20.86 -1.22 2.79
CA ASN A 51 -22.09 -0.47 2.53
C ASN A 51 -22.26 -0.39 1.01
N ASN A 52 -22.97 -1.36 0.45
CA ASN A 52 -24.16 -1.16 -0.39
C ASN A 52 -24.50 -2.43 -1.18
N ASN A 53 -25.80 -2.71 -1.20
CA ASN A 53 -26.52 -3.63 -2.07
C ASN A 53 -26.36 -5.13 -1.79
N ASN A 54 -27.20 -5.62 -0.87
CA ASN A 54 -28.25 -6.58 -1.25
C ASN A 54 -29.20 -6.78 -0.06
N ASN A 55 -30.39 -6.18 -0.16
CA ASN A 55 -31.56 -6.64 0.58
C ASN A 55 -31.94 -8.00 -0.01
N ASN A 56 -31.77 -9.08 0.75
CA ASN A 56 -32.83 -10.07 0.97
C ASN A 56 -32.36 -11.17 1.95
N ASN A 57 -33.13 -11.23 3.04
CA ASN A 57 -33.50 -12.39 3.86
C ASN A 57 -32.44 -13.18 4.65
N ASN A 58 -32.61 -13.04 5.97
CA ASN A 58 -32.54 -14.08 7.00
C ASN A 58 -31.25 -14.89 7.11
N ASN A 59 -30.37 -14.44 8.01
CA ASN A 59 -29.98 -15.25 9.17
C ASN A 59 -29.27 -14.38 10.21
N ASN A 60 -29.83 -14.40 11.42
CA ASN A 60 -29.33 -13.71 12.61
C ASN A 60 -27.97 -14.29 13.01
N ASN A 61 -26.89 -13.55 12.76
CA ASN A 61 -25.66 -13.49 13.58
C ASN A 61 -24.61 -12.55 12.94
N LYS A 62 -25.02 -11.35 12.54
CA LYS A 62 -24.10 -10.28 12.12
C LYS A 62 -23.64 -9.54 13.37
N THR A 63 -22.59 -10.03 14.04
CA THR A 63 -21.93 -9.26 15.10
C THR A 63 -21.19 -8.08 14.45
N SER A 64 -21.85 -6.94 14.41
CA SER A 64 -21.30 -5.62 14.11
C SER A 64 -20.03 -5.38 14.93
N SER A 65 -18.86 -5.47 14.30
CA SER A 65 -17.56 -5.27 14.96
C SER A 65 -17.03 -3.84 14.81
N SER A 66 -17.90 -2.82 14.74
CA SER A 66 -17.48 -1.49 14.28
C SER A 66 -17.79 -0.29 15.18
N ASN A 67 -18.42 -0.44 16.35
CA ASN A 67 -18.82 0.75 17.14
C ASN A 67 -17.97 1.03 18.40
N ASN A 68 -17.14 0.09 18.87
CA ASN A 68 -16.32 0.26 20.09
C ASN A 68 -14.92 -0.35 19.91
N GLN A 69 -14.15 0.13 18.93
CA GLN A 69 -12.74 -0.25 18.83
C GLN A 69 -11.95 0.59 19.84
N ILE A 70 -11.68 0.03 21.02
CA ILE A 70 -11.03 0.73 22.14
C ILE A 70 -9.57 1.10 21.79
N ASN A 71 -8.89 0.28 20.97
CA ASN A 71 -7.52 0.51 20.55
C ASN A 71 -7.47 0.92 19.08
N THR A 72 -7.13 2.18 18.81
CA THR A 72 -6.98 2.77 17.47
C THR A 72 -5.51 2.92 17.07
N ASN A 73 -4.58 2.31 17.81
CA ASN A 73 -3.16 2.36 17.47
C ASN A 73 -2.89 1.63 16.15
N TYR A 74 -1.79 2.03 15.49
CA TYR A 74 -1.39 1.46 14.21
C TYR A 74 -1.35 -0.07 14.23
N SER A 75 -0.79 -0.67 15.27
CA SER A 75 -0.68 -2.14 15.40
C SER A 75 -2.03 -2.86 15.35
N ASN A 76 -3.09 -2.28 15.92
CA ASN A 76 -4.41 -2.89 15.88
C ASN A 76 -5.09 -2.71 14.53
N ILE A 77 -4.92 -1.55 13.88
CA ILE A 77 -5.52 -1.27 12.56
C ILE A 77 -4.81 -2.06 11.46
N SER A 78 -3.48 -2.07 11.45
CA SER A 78 -2.68 -2.71 10.41
C SER A 78 -2.86 -4.23 10.44
N SER A 79 -3.02 -4.82 11.62
CA SER A 79 -3.30 -6.25 11.80
C SER A 79 -4.70 -6.69 11.37
N GLU A 80 -5.60 -5.76 11.02
CA GLU A 80 -6.87 -6.09 10.36
C GLU A 80 -6.74 -6.18 8.84
N LEU A 81 -5.70 -5.54 8.28
CA LEU A 81 -5.44 -5.44 6.85
C LEU A 81 -4.36 -6.43 6.38
N TYR A 82 -3.40 -6.74 7.25
CA TYR A 82 -2.25 -7.58 6.96
C TYR A 82 -1.92 -8.51 8.14
N PRO A 83 -1.40 -9.73 7.91
CA PRO A 83 -0.90 -10.58 8.97
C PRO A 83 0.38 -10.00 9.58
N GLU A 84 0.47 -9.97 10.92
CA GLU A 84 1.62 -9.38 11.64
C GLU A 84 2.95 -10.07 11.32
N GLU A 85 2.93 -11.41 11.22
CA GLU A 85 4.11 -12.22 10.87
C GLU A 85 4.34 -12.35 9.36
N GLY A 86 3.45 -11.78 8.55
CA GLY A 86 3.47 -11.93 7.10
C GLY A 86 2.58 -13.04 6.55
N TYR A 87 2.41 -12.98 5.23
CA TYR A 87 1.71 -14.03 4.51
C TYR A 87 2.55 -15.32 4.47
N LYS A 88 1.85 -16.46 4.44
CA LYS A 88 2.47 -17.75 4.17
C LYS A 88 2.98 -17.75 2.73
N THR A 89 4.30 -17.66 2.63
CA THR A 89 5.05 -17.54 1.38
C THR A 89 5.97 -18.75 1.20
N PRO A 90 6.55 -18.92 -0.01
CA PRO A 90 7.42 -20.04 -0.32
C PRO A 90 8.65 -20.01 0.59
N ASN A 91 8.91 -21.12 1.28
CA ASN A 91 10.09 -21.26 2.12
C ASN A 91 11.22 -21.99 1.37
N LYS A 92 12.41 -21.39 1.36
CA LYS A 92 13.66 -21.97 0.83
C LYS A 92 13.81 -23.45 1.15
N THR A 93 13.64 -23.82 2.42
CA THR A 93 13.93 -25.19 2.90
C THR A 93 12.80 -26.19 2.67
N LYS A 94 11.61 -25.73 2.27
CA LYS A 94 10.43 -26.60 2.12
C LYS A 94 9.94 -26.71 0.68
N HIS A 95 10.21 -25.73 -0.17
CA HIS A 95 9.58 -25.61 -1.49
C HIS A 95 10.57 -25.62 -2.66
N PHE A 96 11.87 -25.46 -2.41
CA PHE A 96 12.90 -25.55 -3.43
C PHE A 96 13.77 -26.76 -3.13
N TYR A 97 13.87 -27.68 -4.09
CA TYR A 97 14.73 -28.84 -4.00
C TYR A 97 16.18 -28.45 -4.34
N ALA A 98 16.35 -27.55 -5.31
CA ALA A 98 17.65 -27.11 -5.77
C ALA A 98 17.78 -25.58 -5.79
N ASP A 99 19.01 -25.08 -5.65
CA ASP A 99 19.28 -23.64 -5.65
C ASP A 99 18.97 -22.97 -6.99
N TRP A 100 19.06 -23.69 -8.11
CA TRP A 100 18.73 -23.17 -9.44
C TRP A 100 17.23 -22.87 -9.58
N GLU A 101 16.35 -23.66 -8.98
CA GLU A 101 14.89 -23.42 -9.02
C GLU A 101 14.54 -22.10 -8.34
N ARG A 102 15.22 -21.83 -7.22
CA ARG A 102 15.09 -20.58 -6.48
C ARG A 102 15.62 -19.39 -7.28
N LEU A 103 16.77 -19.54 -7.94
CA LEU A 103 17.34 -18.49 -8.79
C LEU A 103 16.45 -18.22 -10.01
N LEU A 104 15.87 -19.27 -10.60
CA LEU A 104 14.93 -19.15 -11.71
C LEU A 104 13.65 -18.44 -11.26
N ALA A 105 13.07 -18.84 -10.13
CA ALA A 105 11.90 -18.18 -9.55
C ALA A 105 12.18 -16.71 -9.21
N TYR A 106 13.38 -16.39 -8.72
CA TYR A 106 13.82 -15.02 -8.48
C TYR A 106 13.93 -14.21 -9.77
N ASN A 107 14.57 -14.78 -10.81
CA ASN A 107 14.73 -14.12 -12.10
C ASN A 107 13.38 -13.79 -12.76
N HIS A 108 12.38 -14.66 -12.59
CA HIS A 108 11.03 -14.42 -13.09
C HIS A 108 10.16 -13.57 -12.16
N GLY A 109 10.69 -13.04 -11.04
CA GLY A 109 9.94 -12.23 -10.09
C GLY A 109 8.88 -12.99 -9.30
N LEU A 110 8.93 -14.33 -9.30
CA LEU A 110 7.99 -15.21 -8.61
C LEU A 110 8.43 -15.54 -7.17
N TYR A 111 9.66 -15.16 -6.82
CA TYR A 111 10.22 -15.32 -5.48
C TYR A 111 11.16 -14.17 -5.15
N THR A 112 10.99 -13.53 -4.00
CA THR A 112 11.97 -12.56 -3.50
C THR A 112 12.96 -13.27 -2.58
N LEU A 113 14.25 -13.15 -2.88
CA LEU A 113 15.30 -13.67 -2.00
C LEU A 113 15.18 -12.97 -0.63
N LYS A 114 14.97 -13.76 0.42
CA LYS A 114 15.22 -13.27 1.78
C LYS A 114 16.71 -12.93 1.84
N ASN A 115 17.06 -11.71 2.25
CA ASN A 115 18.43 -11.39 2.60
C ASN A 115 18.88 -12.37 3.69
N ALA A 116 19.66 -13.38 3.29
CA ALA A 116 20.20 -14.40 4.18
C ALA A 116 21.47 -13.91 4.90
N ASN A 117 22.01 -12.77 4.48
CA ASN A 117 23.24 -12.21 4.99
C ASN A 117 22.95 -10.82 5.57
N ASN A 118 22.71 -10.77 6.87
CA ASN A 118 23.22 -9.71 7.74
C ASN A 118 22.90 -10.11 9.18
N ASN A 119 23.92 -10.34 9.99
CA ASN A 119 23.82 -10.66 11.42
C ASN A 119 23.23 -9.51 12.27
N ASN A 120 22.69 -8.46 11.63
CA ASN A 120 21.91 -7.42 12.27
C ASN A 120 20.43 -7.85 12.24
N THR A 121 20.01 -8.49 13.31
CA THR A 121 18.63 -8.98 13.59
C THR A 121 17.53 -7.93 13.41
N ILE A 122 17.89 -6.65 13.35
CA ILE A 122 16.98 -5.51 13.20
C ILE A 122 16.48 -5.34 11.76
N ILE A 123 17.23 -5.78 10.74
CA ILE A 123 16.89 -5.50 9.31
C ILE A 123 16.18 -6.69 8.63
N ASN A 124 16.33 -7.93 9.13
CA ASN A 124 15.81 -9.12 8.46
C ASN A 124 14.33 -9.44 8.75
N ARG A 125 13.74 -8.84 9.77
CA ARG A 125 12.29 -8.96 10.06
C ARG A 125 11.46 -8.30 8.94
N ASP A 126 12.03 -7.26 8.36
CA ASP A 126 11.34 -6.25 7.54
C ASP A 126 10.81 -6.73 6.20
N LEU A 127 11.36 -7.81 5.61
CA LEU A 127 10.96 -8.17 4.24
C LEU A 127 9.60 -8.87 4.20
N HIS A 128 9.17 -9.46 5.31
CA HIS A 128 7.93 -10.24 5.33
C HIS A 128 7.05 -10.04 6.56
N SER A 129 7.50 -9.37 7.63
CA SER A 129 6.61 -9.00 8.75
C SER A 129 6.05 -7.61 8.61
N LEU A 130 4.93 -7.34 9.29
CA LEU A 130 4.28 -6.04 9.26
C LEU A 130 5.21 -5.01 9.89
N ASN A 131 5.42 -3.87 9.20
CA ASN A 131 6.24 -2.80 9.76
C ASN A 131 5.59 -2.34 11.07
N THR A 132 6.36 -2.15 12.13
CA THR A 132 5.85 -1.47 13.32
C THR A 132 5.84 0.04 13.11
N GLU A 133 5.11 0.78 13.94
CA GLU A 133 5.08 2.24 13.86
C GLU A 133 6.48 2.87 14.00
N ASN A 134 7.30 2.30 14.89
CA ASN A 134 8.67 2.75 15.07
C ASN A 134 9.53 2.45 13.83
N ASP A 135 9.35 1.30 13.18
CA ASP A 135 10.08 0.96 11.96
C ASP A 135 9.72 1.92 10.83
N ILE A 136 8.44 2.26 10.68
CA ILE A 136 7.96 3.25 9.70
C ILE A 136 8.61 4.60 9.97
N ARG A 137 8.57 5.08 11.22
CA ARG A 137 9.14 6.38 11.61
C ARG A 137 10.65 6.41 11.36
N ASN A 138 11.37 5.36 11.74
CA ASN A 138 12.81 5.28 11.55
C ASN A 138 13.20 5.26 10.06
N LYS A 139 12.52 4.43 9.25
CA LYS A 139 12.76 4.37 7.80
C LYS A 139 12.42 5.70 7.11
N LEU A 140 11.34 6.34 7.53
CA LEU A 140 10.94 7.64 6.99
C LEU A 140 11.95 8.73 7.35
N ASN A 141 12.40 8.79 8.61
CA ASN A 141 13.40 9.77 9.03
C ASN A 141 14.71 9.61 8.24
N LEU A 142 15.20 8.37 8.07
CA LEU A 142 16.38 8.10 7.26
C LEU A 142 16.22 8.53 5.80
N TYR A 143 15.01 8.44 5.24
CA TYR A 143 14.71 8.90 3.89
C TYR A 143 14.67 10.43 3.80
N ILE A 144 14.04 11.09 4.78
CA ILE A 144 14.00 12.55 4.90
C ILE A 144 15.42 13.13 5.00
N ASP A 145 16.26 12.52 5.84
CA ASP A 145 17.65 12.96 6.03
C ASP A 145 18.44 12.88 4.71
N ARG A 146 18.29 11.80 3.95
CA ARG A 146 18.94 11.66 2.62
C ARG A 146 18.47 12.71 1.63
N ILE A 147 17.16 12.90 1.51
CA ILE A 147 16.59 13.91 0.58
C ILE A 147 17.07 15.31 0.93
N ASN A 148 17.10 15.66 2.22
CA ASN A 148 17.54 16.98 2.64
C ASN A 148 19.03 17.22 2.39
N ILE A 149 19.85 16.16 2.40
CA ILE A 149 21.27 16.22 2.02
C ILE A 149 21.43 16.35 0.51
N ASP A 150 20.66 15.59 -0.28
CA ASP A 150 20.79 15.54 -1.74
C ASP A 150 20.38 16.86 -2.42
N ASN A 151 19.20 17.40 -2.07
CA ASN A 151 18.74 18.69 -2.60
C ASN A 151 17.82 19.43 -1.61
N PRO A 152 18.35 20.37 -0.80
CA PRO A 152 17.56 21.04 0.22
C PRO A 152 16.48 21.98 -0.35
N ASN A 153 16.70 22.51 -1.55
CA ASN A 153 15.84 23.50 -2.21
C ASN A 153 14.83 22.88 -3.18
N ASP A 154 14.72 21.54 -3.21
CA ASP A 154 13.72 20.85 -4.02
C ASP A 154 12.30 21.17 -3.50
N THR A 155 11.48 21.79 -4.35
CA THR A 155 10.08 22.14 -4.06
C THR A 155 9.18 20.91 -3.93
N CYS A 156 9.53 19.82 -4.61
CA CYS A 156 8.72 18.60 -4.71
C CYS A 156 9.07 17.56 -3.64
N LYS A 157 10.07 17.84 -2.79
CA LYS A 157 10.61 16.87 -1.81
C LYS A 157 9.54 16.27 -0.89
N TYR A 158 8.60 17.08 -0.42
CA TYR A 158 7.56 16.62 0.51
C TYR A 158 6.56 15.65 -0.14
N LEU A 159 6.34 15.77 -1.45
CA LEU A 159 5.50 14.82 -2.20
C LEU A 159 6.17 13.45 -2.26
N GLY A 160 7.48 13.41 -2.52
CA GLY A 160 8.26 12.17 -2.46
C GLY A 160 8.31 11.56 -1.05
N ILE A 161 8.35 12.40 0.00
CA ILE A 161 8.29 11.95 1.40
C ILE A 161 6.92 11.33 1.72
N GLU A 162 5.82 11.95 1.30
CA GLU A 162 4.47 11.42 1.54
C GLU A 162 4.18 10.16 0.73
N GLU A 163 4.70 10.05 -0.50
CA GLU A 163 4.65 8.81 -1.28
C GLU A 163 5.34 7.67 -0.50
N TYR A 164 6.57 7.88 -0.05
CA TYR A 164 7.33 6.86 0.66
C TYR A 164 6.67 6.47 1.99
N LYS A 165 6.15 7.45 2.74
CA LYS A 165 5.34 7.22 3.95
C LYS A 165 4.08 6.42 3.65
N CYS A 166 3.38 6.72 2.56
CA CYS A 166 2.22 5.95 2.12
C CYS A 166 2.61 4.48 1.83
N LEU A 167 3.71 4.25 1.12
CA LEU A 167 4.21 2.90 0.82
C LEU A 167 4.53 2.11 2.09
N LEU A 168 5.21 2.74 3.06
CA LEU A 168 5.57 2.11 4.34
C LEU A 168 4.34 1.75 5.17
N THR A 169 3.36 2.65 5.27
CA THR A 169 2.14 2.43 6.06
C THR A 169 1.25 1.34 5.49
N HIS A 170 1.26 1.16 4.16
CA HIS A 170 0.54 0.09 3.47
C HIS A 170 1.36 -1.20 3.25
N SER A 171 2.54 -1.30 3.84
CA SER A 171 3.39 -2.51 3.77
C SER A 171 3.64 -2.96 2.33
N PHE A 172 4.21 -2.05 1.52
CA PHE A 172 4.54 -2.29 0.11
C PHE A 172 5.38 -3.55 -0.13
N HIS A 173 6.18 -3.96 0.85
CA HIS A 173 7.00 -5.17 0.83
C HIS A 173 6.17 -6.47 0.87
N MET A 174 4.94 -6.44 1.40
CA MET A 174 4.04 -7.60 1.42
C MET A 174 3.04 -7.60 0.27
N ASN A 175 2.49 -6.43 -0.05
CA ASN A 175 1.48 -6.28 -1.08
C ASN A 175 1.74 -5.00 -1.87
N THR A 176 2.66 -5.14 -2.83
CA THR A 176 3.11 -4.04 -3.69
C THR A 176 1.97 -3.47 -4.52
N ASN A 177 1.11 -4.31 -5.08
CA ASN A 177 0.00 -3.87 -5.95
C ASN A 177 -0.98 -2.96 -5.22
N VAL A 178 -1.49 -3.40 -4.06
CA VAL A 178 -2.45 -2.60 -3.27
C VAL A 178 -1.79 -1.32 -2.74
N SER A 179 -0.52 -1.38 -2.35
CA SER A 179 0.20 -0.19 -1.87
C SER A 179 0.38 0.82 -2.99
N ASN A 180 0.80 0.37 -4.18
CA ASN A 180 0.95 1.23 -5.35
C ASN A 180 -0.39 1.88 -5.74
N GLN A 181 -1.49 1.13 -5.75
CA GLN A 181 -2.81 1.68 -6.04
C GLN A 181 -3.21 2.83 -5.10
N LYS A 182 -2.82 2.77 -3.83
CA LYS A 182 -3.13 3.82 -2.84
C LYS A 182 -2.17 5.01 -2.93
N CYS A 183 -0.91 4.75 -3.26
CA CYS A 183 0.16 5.75 -3.18
C CYS A 183 0.48 6.42 -4.52
N VAL A 184 0.03 5.87 -5.65
CA VAL A 184 0.24 6.44 -7.00
C VAL A 184 -0.23 7.89 -7.14
N LYS A 185 -1.21 8.30 -6.34
CA LYS A 185 -1.65 9.71 -6.30
C LYS A 185 -0.49 10.66 -5.94
N TRP A 186 0.33 10.31 -4.95
CA TRP A 186 1.45 11.14 -4.51
C TRP A 186 2.57 11.15 -5.54
N PHE A 187 2.81 10.01 -6.18
CA PHE A 187 3.73 9.92 -7.31
C PHE A 187 3.28 10.82 -8.48
N ASN A 188 1.99 10.84 -8.81
CA ASN A 188 1.46 11.69 -9.87
C ASN A 188 1.65 13.18 -9.54
N GLU A 189 1.33 13.60 -8.31
CA GLU A 189 1.58 14.97 -7.84
C GLU A 189 3.08 15.32 -7.88
N TYR A 190 3.94 14.38 -7.49
CA TYR A 190 5.40 14.56 -7.53
C TYR A 190 5.90 14.82 -8.96
N ILE A 191 5.43 14.03 -9.94
CA ILE A 191 5.81 14.21 -11.35
C ILE A 191 5.27 15.53 -11.91
N GLN A 192 4.05 15.92 -11.56
CA GLN A 192 3.49 17.22 -11.95
C GLN A 192 4.32 18.37 -11.37
N CYS A 193 4.66 18.30 -10.09
CA CYS A 193 5.51 19.28 -9.44
C CYS A 193 6.89 19.38 -10.10
N LYS A 194 7.52 18.25 -10.46
CA LYS A 194 8.81 18.25 -11.15
C LYS A 194 8.77 18.94 -12.50
N TRP A 195 7.68 18.73 -13.24
CA TRP A 195 7.45 19.41 -14.50
C TRP A 195 7.26 20.92 -14.30
N ASP A 196 6.51 21.34 -13.28
CA ASP A 196 6.31 22.76 -12.97
C ASP A 196 7.59 23.45 -12.49
N GLU A 197 8.40 22.78 -11.65
CA GLU A 197 9.75 23.22 -11.27
C GLU A 197 10.61 23.46 -12.51
N GLN A 198 10.59 22.51 -13.46
CA GLN A 198 11.34 22.62 -14.70
C GLN A 198 10.85 23.80 -15.56
N LYS A 199 9.53 23.98 -15.75
CA LYS A 199 8.99 25.11 -16.51
C LYS A 199 9.39 26.46 -15.93
N LEU A 200 9.33 26.60 -14.61
CA LEU A 200 9.70 27.83 -13.92
C LEU A 200 11.21 28.12 -14.08
N ASN A 201 12.05 27.11 -13.93
CA ASN A 201 13.50 27.26 -14.06
C ASN A 201 13.95 27.60 -15.49
N PHE A 202 13.28 27.03 -16.51
CA PHE A 202 13.62 27.28 -17.92
C PHE A 202 12.80 28.41 -18.57
N GLY A 203 11.85 29.01 -17.85
CA GLY A 203 11.02 30.10 -18.35
C GLY A 203 10.05 29.68 -19.46
N TYR A 204 9.56 28.44 -19.45
CA TYR A 204 8.57 27.99 -20.41
C TYR A 204 7.21 28.64 -20.14
N ASN A 205 6.67 29.31 -21.15
CA ASN A 205 5.34 29.91 -21.12
C ASN A 205 4.65 29.78 -22.48
N TYR A 206 3.35 30.05 -22.55
CA TYR A 206 2.55 30.04 -23.76
C TYR A 206 1.83 31.37 -23.97
N ILE A 207 1.51 31.72 -25.22
CA ILE A 207 0.74 32.91 -25.54
C ILE A 207 -0.74 32.58 -25.30
N GLU A 208 -1.37 33.26 -24.35
CA GLU A 208 -2.78 33.07 -24.06
C GLU A 208 -3.68 33.74 -25.10
N ASN A 209 -4.84 33.13 -25.35
CA ASN A 209 -5.85 33.73 -26.20
C ASN A 209 -6.56 34.90 -25.49
N LYS A 210 -7.15 35.79 -26.28
CA LYS A 210 -8.05 36.80 -25.74
C LYS A 210 -9.18 36.13 -24.96
N ARG A 211 -9.53 36.76 -23.85
CA ARG A 211 -10.61 36.33 -22.97
C ARG A 211 -11.90 36.07 -23.74
N HIS A 212 -12.53 34.93 -23.46
CA HIS A 212 -13.80 34.56 -24.07
C HIS A 212 -14.92 35.56 -23.71
N LYS A 213 -15.76 35.94 -24.68
CA LYS A 213 -16.84 36.94 -24.49
C LYS A 213 -17.85 36.56 -23.39
N LYS A 214 -18.07 35.26 -23.17
CA LYS A 214 -18.91 34.71 -22.10
C LYS A 214 -18.07 33.98 -21.04
N SER A 215 -16.97 34.57 -20.59
CA SER A 215 -16.16 34.00 -19.50
C SER A 215 -16.89 33.97 -18.16
N LYS A 216 -17.84 34.89 -17.95
CA LYS A 216 -18.73 34.89 -16.80
C LYS A 216 -20.05 34.22 -17.18
N ALA A 217 -20.57 33.36 -16.32
CA ALA A 217 -21.90 32.76 -16.49
C ALA A 217 -23.02 33.81 -16.39
N TYR A 218 -22.82 34.84 -15.54
CA TYR A 218 -23.77 35.93 -15.34
C TYR A 218 -23.03 37.27 -15.18
N ILE A 219 -23.66 38.38 -15.57
CA ILE A 219 -23.00 39.70 -15.61
C ILE A 219 -22.54 40.18 -14.23
N ALA A 220 -23.34 39.93 -13.19
CA ALA A 220 -23.03 40.29 -11.82
C ALA A 220 -22.17 39.24 -11.09
N ALA A 221 -21.84 38.12 -11.74
CA ALA A 221 -21.00 37.11 -11.11
C ALA A 221 -19.59 37.68 -10.87
N PRO A 222 -19.00 37.41 -9.69
CA PRO A 222 -17.63 37.76 -9.42
C PRO A 222 -16.71 37.00 -10.36
N ASP A 223 -15.57 37.62 -10.64
CA ASP A 223 -14.67 37.18 -11.68
C ASP A 223 -13.28 37.02 -11.11
N TYR A 224 -13.10 35.89 -10.43
CA TYR A 224 -11.85 35.56 -9.78
C TYR A 224 -10.73 35.50 -10.82
N GLN A 225 -9.69 36.30 -10.59
CA GLN A 225 -8.48 36.25 -11.39
C GLN A 225 -7.66 35.05 -10.91
N TYR A 226 -7.29 34.17 -11.83
CA TYR A 226 -6.38 33.06 -11.59
C TYR A 226 -5.04 33.41 -12.21
N ALA A 227 -3.96 33.08 -11.49
CA ALA A 227 -2.59 33.28 -11.94
C ALA A 227 -2.17 32.20 -12.94
#